data_AF-A0A8R2FDM6-F1
#
_entry.id   AF-A0A8R2FDM6-F1
#
_cell.length_a   1.000
_cell.length_b   1.000
_cell.length_c   1.000
_cell.angle_alpha   90.00
_cell.angle_beta   90.00
_cell.angle_gamma   90.00
#
_symmetry.space_group_name_H-M   'P 1'
#
loop_
_entity.id
_entity.type
_entity.pdbx_description
1 polymer ?
#
loop_
_entity_poly.entity_id
_entity_poly.type
_entity_poly.pdbx_seq_one_letter_code
_entity_poly.pdbx_strand_id
1 'polypeptide(L)'
;MDGGMTVHSTFGLPFGTLNEDSTSSIAMQSLRARRIREAALIVWDEAPMSPGLQLTVVDRLLKDIMQSELPFGGKTVLFAGDFRQILPVVRRGTRAAIVAASIRHHHLWDVFERFSLTQNMRANNDADFAAWLLQLGNGQLPAVDGNVNTVEIPRNMVCDIANLIDFVYPQQMSLANVDDFARKIILCPRNEDCRQVNRTVLQRVTGAARTYTAIDTVVADDVDEIANYPTEFLNSLEPDGLPPYRLTLVVGSVVMLLRNLDPKIRLCNGTRLVVTELRRNNFKARLLADAGEGQDDIVIPRIPLSSSGDDDLPFTMRRVQFPVRLSFAMTINKSQGQTFDRV
;
A
#
# COMPACT_ATOMS: atom_id res chain seq x y z
N MET A 1 -10.98 5.10 -10.82
CA MET A 1 -11.60 4.08 -11.69
C MET A 1 -12.01 2.92 -10.79
N ASP A 2 -13.32 2.68 -10.66
CA ASP A 2 -13.79 1.52 -9.91
C ASP A 2 -13.47 0.24 -10.71
N GLY A 3 -12.96 -0.80 -10.03
CA GLY A 3 -12.68 -2.11 -10.64
C GLY A 3 -11.26 -2.34 -11.15
N GLY A 4 -10.29 -1.49 -10.81
CA GLY A 4 -8.86 -1.76 -11.07
C GLY A 4 -8.34 -3.01 -10.34
N MET A 5 -7.38 -3.70 -10.94
CA MET A 5 -6.66 -4.83 -10.34
C MET A 5 -5.16 -4.53 -10.34
N THR A 6 -4.42 -5.13 -9.41
CA THR A 6 -2.95 -4.99 -9.40
C THR A 6 -2.35 -5.62 -10.66
N VAL A 7 -1.21 -5.10 -11.12
CA VAL A 7 -0.45 -5.63 -12.27
C VAL A 7 -0.19 -7.13 -12.09
N HIS A 8 0.27 -7.53 -10.90
CA HIS A 8 0.54 -8.93 -10.57
C HIS A 8 -0.69 -9.82 -10.75
N SER A 9 -1.87 -9.39 -10.29
CA SER A 9 -3.09 -10.18 -10.43
C SER A 9 -3.59 -10.22 -11.88
N THR A 10 -3.57 -9.07 -12.55
CA THR A 10 -4.06 -8.90 -13.93
C THR A 10 -3.25 -9.74 -14.90
N PHE A 11 -1.92 -9.70 -14.79
CA PHE A 11 -0.99 -10.36 -15.70
C PHE A 11 -0.38 -11.65 -15.14
N GLY A 12 -0.82 -12.10 -13.96
CA GLY A 12 -0.36 -13.36 -13.36
C GLY A 12 1.15 -13.41 -13.12
N LEU A 13 1.75 -12.28 -12.72
CA LEU A 13 3.18 -12.19 -12.46
C LEU A 13 3.56 -13.03 -11.23
N PRO A 14 4.73 -13.69 -11.23
CA PRO A 14 5.19 -14.43 -10.06
C PRO A 14 5.44 -13.48 -8.89
N PHE A 15 5.25 -13.98 -7.67
CA PHE A 15 5.54 -13.25 -6.44
C PHE A 15 7.03 -13.40 -6.09
N GLY A 16 7.66 -12.31 -5.62
CA GLY A 16 9.07 -12.28 -5.23
C GLY A 16 9.93 -11.46 -6.21
N THR A 17 11.25 -11.66 -6.15
CA THR A 17 12.20 -10.95 -7.02
C THR A 17 12.11 -11.46 -8.46
N LEU A 18 11.65 -10.60 -9.38
CA LEU A 18 11.66 -10.90 -10.80
C LEU A 18 13.09 -10.88 -11.36
N ASN A 19 13.32 -11.70 -12.36
CA ASN A 19 14.53 -11.73 -13.17
C ASN A 19 14.17 -11.74 -14.66
N GLU A 20 15.18 -11.73 -15.52
CA GLU A 20 14.97 -11.73 -16.96
C GLU A 20 14.30 -13.01 -17.47
N ASP A 21 14.34 -14.13 -16.75
CA ASP A 21 13.69 -15.39 -17.15
C ASP A 21 12.27 -15.56 -16.59
N SER A 22 11.81 -14.58 -15.81
CA SER A 22 10.49 -14.63 -15.18
C SER A 22 9.38 -14.62 -16.25
N THR A 23 8.35 -15.44 -16.03
CA THR A 23 7.23 -15.60 -16.95
C THR A 23 5.90 -15.51 -16.20
N SER A 24 4.85 -15.14 -16.94
CA SER A 24 3.49 -15.11 -16.41
C SER A 24 2.94 -16.52 -16.21
N SER A 25 2.13 -16.70 -15.18
CA SER A 25 1.35 -17.92 -14.91
C SER A 25 0.05 -18.03 -15.74
N ILE A 26 -0.26 -17.05 -16.59
CA ILE A 26 -1.51 -17.05 -17.38
C ILE A 26 -1.44 -18.10 -18.49
N ALA A 27 -2.32 -19.09 -18.41
CA ALA A 27 -2.53 -20.05 -19.50
C ALA A 27 -3.22 -19.39 -20.72
N MET A 28 -2.76 -19.71 -21.93
CA MET A 28 -3.23 -19.11 -23.19
C MET A 28 -4.73 -19.30 -23.47
N GLN A 29 -5.29 -20.42 -23.00
CA GLN A 29 -6.73 -20.73 -23.14
C GLN A 29 -7.58 -20.21 -21.99
N SER A 30 -6.98 -19.51 -21.02
CA SER A 30 -7.72 -18.99 -19.87
C SER A 30 -8.66 -17.84 -20.25
N LEU A 31 -9.70 -17.63 -19.44
CA LEU A 31 -10.58 -16.47 -19.57
C LEU A 31 -9.80 -15.14 -19.47
N ARG A 32 -8.72 -15.09 -18.68
CA ARG A 32 -7.87 -13.89 -18.58
C ARG A 32 -7.16 -13.61 -19.90
N ALA A 33 -6.55 -14.61 -20.52
CA ALA A 33 -5.92 -14.46 -21.83
C ALA A 33 -6.93 -14.02 -22.90
N ARG A 34 -8.16 -14.57 -22.87
CA ARG A 34 -9.24 -14.12 -23.75
C ARG A 34 -9.59 -12.64 -23.54
N ARG A 35 -9.74 -12.19 -22.29
CA ARG A 35 -10.00 -10.78 -21.97
C ARG A 35 -8.88 -9.86 -22.47
N ILE A 36 -7.62 -10.28 -22.32
CA ILE A 36 -6.47 -9.55 -22.86
C ILE A 36 -6.56 -9.46 -24.39
N ARG A 37 -6.89 -10.57 -25.08
CA ARG A 37 -7.10 -10.58 -26.55
C ARG A 37 -8.20 -9.62 -26.99
N GLU A 38 -9.30 -9.55 -26.25
CA GLU A 38 -10.44 -8.70 -26.55
C GLU A 38 -10.22 -7.22 -26.16
N ALA A 39 -9.29 -6.93 -25.24
CA ALA A 39 -9.04 -5.58 -24.77
C ALA A 39 -8.48 -4.68 -25.90
N ALA A 40 -9.13 -3.54 -26.15
CA ALA A 40 -8.64 -2.54 -27.09
C ALA A 40 -7.55 -1.63 -26.47
N LEU A 41 -7.64 -1.39 -25.17
CA LEU A 41 -6.76 -0.51 -24.41
C LEU A 41 -6.42 -1.14 -23.05
N ILE A 42 -5.16 -1.08 -22.67
CA ILE A 42 -4.68 -1.44 -21.33
C ILE A 42 -4.22 -0.15 -20.65
N VAL A 43 -4.81 0.19 -19.52
CA VAL A 43 -4.41 1.36 -18.72
C VAL A 43 -3.61 0.88 -17.51
N TRP A 44 -2.40 1.41 -17.35
CA TRP A 44 -1.51 1.13 -16.22
C TRP A 44 -1.30 2.41 -15.43
N ASP A 45 -2.05 2.53 -14.34
CA ASP A 45 -1.95 3.66 -13.42
C ASP A 45 -0.80 3.45 -12.42
N GLU A 46 -0.21 4.54 -11.93
CA GLU A 46 0.98 4.55 -11.07
C GLU A 46 2.18 3.77 -11.67
N ALA A 47 2.31 3.79 -13.01
CA ALA A 47 3.35 3.05 -13.75
C ALA A 47 4.80 3.35 -13.29
N PRO A 48 5.18 4.59 -12.90
CA PRO A 48 6.53 4.88 -12.41
C PRO A 48 6.99 4.04 -11.21
N MET A 49 6.05 3.51 -10.41
CA MET A 49 6.36 2.65 -9.26
C MET A 49 6.73 1.21 -9.66
N SER A 50 6.43 0.80 -10.88
CA SER A 50 6.67 -0.56 -11.35
C SER A 50 8.13 -0.75 -11.74
N PRO A 51 8.79 -1.83 -11.30
CA PRO A 51 10.09 -2.21 -11.83
C PRO A 51 10.01 -2.47 -13.35
N GLY A 52 11.05 -2.07 -14.08
CA GLY A 52 11.17 -2.31 -15.53
C GLY A 52 11.04 -3.78 -15.91
N LEU A 53 11.49 -4.70 -15.05
CA LEU A 53 11.30 -6.15 -15.26
C LEU A 53 9.82 -6.56 -15.36
N GLN A 54 8.90 -5.87 -14.67
CA GLN A 54 7.47 -6.13 -14.85
C GLN A 54 7.02 -5.83 -16.29
N LEU A 55 7.57 -4.78 -16.92
CA LEU A 55 7.28 -4.48 -18.32
C LEU A 55 7.78 -5.59 -19.22
N THR A 56 8.96 -6.14 -18.97
CA THR A 56 9.52 -7.25 -19.75
C THR A 56 8.60 -8.48 -19.71
N VAL A 57 8.15 -8.87 -18.52
CA VAL A 57 7.27 -10.05 -18.37
C VAL A 57 5.91 -9.81 -19.02
N VAL A 58 5.35 -8.60 -18.87
CA VAL A 58 4.07 -8.24 -19.49
C VAL A 58 4.19 -8.17 -21.01
N ASP A 59 5.25 -7.57 -21.56
CA ASP A 59 5.50 -7.51 -23.00
C ASP A 59 5.53 -8.91 -23.61
N ARG A 60 6.33 -9.83 -23.05
CA ARG A 60 6.40 -11.22 -23.53
C ARG A 60 5.05 -11.92 -23.46
N LEU A 61 4.36 -11.80 -22.33
CA LEU A 61 3.02 -12.38 -22.17
C LEU A 61 2.06 -11.88 -23.26
N LEU A 62 2.07 -10.57 -23.55
CA LEU A 62 1.18 -10.01 -24.56
C LEU A 62 1.56 -10.44 -25.96
N LYS A 63 2.86 -10.54 -26.27
CA LYS A 63 3.34 -11.12 -27.54
C LYS A 63 2.87 -12.57 -27.71
N ASP A 64 2.98 -13.38 -26.66
CA ASP A 64 2.52 -14.76 -26.67
C ASP A 64 1.00 -14.86 -26.84
N ILE A 65 0.23 -14.09 -26.06
CA ILE A 65 -1.25 -14.12 -26.13
C ILE A 65 -1.76 -13.65 -27.49
N MET A 66 -1.11 -12.64 -28.07
CA MET A 66 -1.51 -12.03 -29.34
C MET A 66 -0.87 -12.70 -30.55
N GLN A 67 0.11 -13.58 -30.35
CA GLN A 67 0.91 -14.21 -31.41
C GLN A 67 1.51 -13.14 -32.35
N SER A 68 2.14 -12.12 -31.75
CA SER A 68 2.69 -10.96 -32.47
C SER A 68 3.99 -10.51 -31.82
N GLU A 69 5.01 -10.25 -32.63
CA GLU A 69 6.32 -9.74 -32.17
C GLU A 69 6.33 -8.22 -31.92
N LEU A 70 5.22 -7.52 -32.19
CA LEU A 70 5.12 -6.09 -31.90
C LEU A 70 5.21 -5.85 -30.39
N PRO A 71 5.73 -4.69 -29.94
CA PRO A 71 5.69 -4.30 -28.54
C PRO A 71 4.28 -4.48 -27.95
N PHE A 72 4.21 -5.11 -26.78
CA PHE A 72 2.99 -5.48 -26.07
C PHE A 72 2.00 -6.30 -26.92
N GLY A 73 2.49 -7.13 -27.85
CA GLY A 73 1.66 -7.92 -28.76
C GLY A 73 0.78 -7.05 -29.66
N GLY A 74 1.18 -5.81 -29.95
CA GLY A 74 0.42 -4.84 -30.72
C GLY A 74 -0.74 -4.20 -29.97
N LYS A 75 -0.86 -4.39 -28.65
CA LYS A 75 -1.89 -3.74 -27.83
C LYS A 75 -1.56 -2.27 -27.61
N THR A 76 -2.62 -1.45 -27.58
CA THR A 76 -2.49 -0.06 -27.11
C THR A 76 -2.39 -0.08 -25.59
N VAL A 77 -1.30 0.47 -25.06
CA VAL A 77 -1.04 0.55 -23.62
C VAL A 77 -0.84 2.00 -23.22
N LEU A 78 -1.61 2.48 -22.25
CA LEU A 78 -1.52 3.83 -21.70
C LEU A 78 -0.92 3.75 -20.29
N PHE A 79 0.24 4.35 -20.10
CA PHE A 79 0.83 4.54 -18.78
C PHE A 79 0.42 5.89 -18.21
N ALA A 80 0.01 5.88 -16.94
CA ALA A 80 -0.28 7.08 -16.16
C ALA A 80 0.54 7.05 -14.86
N GLY A 81 0.89 8.22 -14.36
CA GLY A 81 1.63 8.39 -13.10
C GLY A 81 2.54 9.61 -13.13
N ASP A 82 3.17 9.91 -11.99
CA ASP A 82 4.09 11.04 -11.85
C ASP A 82 5.48 10.54 -11.46
N PHE A 83 6.50 10.84 -12.29
CA PHE A 83 7.89 10.47 -11.99
C PHE A 83 8.51 11.26 -10.84
N ARG A 84 7.80 12.26 -10.30
CA ARG A 84 8.16 12.93 -9.04
C ARG A 84 7.74 12.14 -7.80
N GLN A 85 6.95 11.07 -7.97
CA GLN A 85 6.60 10.15 -6.89
C GLN A 85 7.75 9.16 -6.62
N ILE A 86 7.51 8.23 -5.70
CA ILE A 86 8.48 7.21 -5.32
C ILE A 86 8.79 6.25 -6.48
N LEU A 87 10.08 6.02 -6.68
CA LEU A 87 10.61 5.01 -7.61
C LEU A 87 10.33 3.59 -7.09
N PRO A 88 10.53 2.56 -7.95
CA PRO A 88 10.35 1.17 -7.52
C PRO A 88 11.25 0.83 -6.33
N VAL A 89 10.72 0.05 -5.40
CA VAL A 89 11.49 -0.38 -4.21
C VAL A 89 12.43 -1.50 -4.60
N VAL A 90 13.75 -1.25 -4.50
CA VAL A 90 14.80 -2.27 -4.65
C VAL A 90 15.38 -2.57 -3.27
N ARG A 91 15.10 -3.75 -2.72
CA ARG A 91 15.59 -4.14 -1.38
C ARG A 91 17.11 -4.15 -1.37
N ARG A 92 17.72 -3.52 -0.36
CA ARG A 92 19.18 -3.35 -0.21
C ARG A 92 19.86 -2.73 -1.45
N GLY A 93 19.09 -2.09 -2.33
CA GLY A 93 19.59 -1.48 -3.55
C GLY A 93 20.26 -0.15 -3.30
N THR A 94 21.29 0.16 -4.08
CA THR A 94 21.86 1.50 -4.15
C THR A 94 20.92 2.45 -4.90
N ARG A 95 21.14 3.77 -4.80
CA ARG A 95 20.41 4.76 -5.63
C ARG A 95 20.50 4.43 -7.12
N ALA A 96 21.68 4.00 -7.59
CA ALA A 96 21.89 3.60 -8.97
C ALA A 96 21.05 2.36 -9.33
N ALA A 97 20.97 1.37 -8.45
CA ALA A 97 20.14 0.18 -8.66
C ALA A 97 18.65 0.52 -8.75
N ILE A 98 18.15 1.43 -7.90
CA ILE A 98 16.75 1.90 -7.93
C ILE A 98 16.44 2.58 -9.27
N VAL A 99 17.34 3.46 -9.72
CA VAL A 99 17.19 4.18 -11.00
C VAL A 99 17.22 3.19 -12.18
N ALA A 100 18.18 2.26 -12.18
CA ALA A 100 18.29 1.22 -13.20
C ALA A 100 17.06 0.30 -13.26
N ALA A 101 16.42 0.04 -12.12
CA ALA A 101 15.19 -0.74 -12.04
C ALA A 101 13.94 0.02 -12.52
N SER A 102 14.01 1.34 -12.74
CA SER A 102 12.84 2.12 -13.15
C SER A 102 12.45 1.86 -14.61
N ILE A 103 11.17 2.04 -14.93
CA ILE A 103 10.66 1.89 -16.30
C ILE A 103 11.37 2.82 -17.30
N ARG A 104 11.87 3.99 -16.86
CA ARG A 104 12.57 4.95 -17.73
C ARG A 104 13.90 4.44 -18.25
N HIS A 105 14.53 3.51 -17.55
CA HIS A 105 15.79 2.89 -17.97
C HIS A 105 15.58 1.58 -18.76
N HIS A 106 14.32 1.16 -18.94
CA HIS A 106 13.98 -0.04 -19.68
C HIS A 106 13.88 0.24 -21.19
N HIS A 107 14.37 -0.65 -22.04
CA HIS A 107 14.40 -0.47 -23.50
C HIS A 107 13.01 -0.26 -24.13
N LEU A 108 11.95 -0.87 -23.58
CA LEU A 108 10.58 -0.63 -24.04
C LEU A 108 10.08 0.79 -23.80
N TRP A 109 10.74 1.59 -22.97
CA TRP A 109 10.33 2.97 -22.74
C TRP A 109 10.43 3.84 -24.00
N ASP A 110 11.38 3.54 -24.87
CA ASP A 110 11.64 4.30 -26.09
C ASP A 110 10.50 4.22 -27.11
N VAL A 111 9.58 3.26 -26.96
CA VAL A 111 8.41 3.10 -27.85
C VAL A 111 7.22 3.97 -27.43
N PHE A 112 7.24 4.56 -26.23
CA PHE A 112 6.11 5.33 -25.71
C PHE A 112 6.11 6.78 -26.20
N GLU A 113 4.96 7.24 -26.67
CA GLU A 113 4.70 8.66 -26.86
C GLU A 113 4.35 9.32 -25.50
N ARG A 114 4.86 10.54 -25.28
CA ARG A 114 4.74 11.23 -24.00
C ARG A 114 3.76 12.39 -24.07
N PHE A 115 2.73 12.32 -23.23
CA PHE A 115 1.78 13.40 -23.00
C PHE A 115 1.95 13.95 -21.58
N SER A 116 1.78 15.26 -21.41
CA SER A 116 1.93 15.93 -20.11
C SER A 116 0.65 16.66 -19.74
N LEU A 117 0.15 16.41 -18.53
CA LEU A 117 -0.91 17.21 -17.92
C LEU A 117 -0.26 18.37 -17.16
N THR A 118 -0.66 19.59 -17.47
CA THR A 118 -0.02 20.82 -16.94
C THR A 118 -0.85 21.56 -15.90
N GLN A 119 -2.16 21.28 -15.83
CA GLN A 119 -3.06 21.93 -14.90
C GLN A 119 -3.20 21.14 -13.59
N ASN A 120 -2.80 21.74 -12.47
CA ASN A 120 -3.00 21.17 -11.14
C ASN A 120 -4.44 21.44 -10.67
N MET A 121 -5.26 20.39 -10.65
CA MET A 121 -6.66 20.49 -10.21
C MET A 121 -6.85 20.39 -8.69
N ARG A 122 -5.82 19.96 -7.94
CA ARG A 122 -5.91 19.65 -6.51
C ARG A 122 -5.54 20.83 -5.62
N ALA A 123 -4.54 21.60 -6.02
CA ALA A 123 -4.04 22.77 -5.29
C ALA A 123 -4.43 24.10 -5.98
N ASN A 124 -5.53 24.11 -6.73
CA ASN A 124 -5.99 25.30 -7.45
C ASN A 124 -6.41 26.46 -6.52
N ASN A 125 -6.71 26.16 -5.27
CA ASN A 125 -7.08 27.14 -4.25
C ASN A 125 -5.88 27.77 -3.53
N ASP A 126 -4.66 27.30 -3.79
CA ASP A 126 -3.42 27.81 -3.19
C ASP A 126 -2.28 27.75 -4.22
N ALA A 127 -2.17 28.81 -5.02
CA ALA A 127 -1.22 28.89 -6.13
C ALA A 127 0.24 28.88 -5.65
N ASP A 128 0.52 29.50 -4.49
CA ASP A 128 1.86 29.57 -3.93
C ASP A 128 2.33 28.19 -3.46
N PHE A 129 1.46 27.46 -2.76
CA PHE A 129 1.73 26.08 -2.37
C PHE A 129 1.89 25.17 -3.59
N ALA A 130 1.04 25.29 -4.60
CA ALA A 130 1.14 24.51 -5.84
C ALA A 130 2.46 24.77 -6.57
N ALA A 131 2.90 26.03 -6.65
CA ALA A 131 4.16 26.40 -7.26
C ALA A 131 5.36 25.86 -6.46
N TRP A 132 5.33 25.97 -5.13
CA TRP A 132 6.38 25.43 -4.26
C TRP A 132 6.49 23.90 -4.38
N LEU A 133 5.36 23.17 -4.39
CA LEU A 133 5.34 21.72 -4.59
C LEU A 133 5.97 21.30 -5.94
N LEU A 134 5.70 22.06 -7.01
CA LEU A 134 6.28 21.78 -8.32
C LEU A 134 7.80 22.02 -8.32
N GLN A 135 8.28 23.09 -7.68
CA GLN A 135 9.71 23.34 -7.54
C GLN A 135 10.40 22.23 -6.75
N LEU A 136 9.77 21.78 -5.65
CA LEU A 136 10.25 20.65 -4.86
C LEU A 136 10.36 19.39 -5.70
N GLY A 137 9.28 19.00 -6.38
CA GLY A 137 9.24 17.77 -7.18
C GLY A 137 10.14 17.80 -8.41
N ASN A 138 10.43 18.99 -8.96
CA ASN A 138 11.40 19.16 -10.05
C ASN A 138 12.85 19.25 -9.57
N GLY A 139 13.11 19.25 -8.26
CA GLY A 139 14.46 19.43 -7.70
C GLY A 139 15.05 20.82 -7.96
N GLN A 140 14.20 21.85 -8.02
CA GLN A 140 14.58 23.24 -8.33
C GLN A 140 14.81 24.09 -7.08
N LEU A 141 14.44 23.58 -5.90
CA LEU A 141 14.66 24.29 -4.64
C LEU A 141 16.14 24.29 -4.25
N PRO A 142 16.63 25.36 -3.60
CA PRO A 142 18.02 25.46 -3.20
C PRO A 142 18.36 24.40 -2.14
N ALA A 143 19.57 23.85 -2.26
CA ALA A 143 20.15 22.96 -1.28
C ALA A 143 20.50 23.71 0.01
N VAL A 144 20.31 23.05 1.15
CA VAL A 144 20.75 23.57 2.46
C VAL A 144 22.22 23.18 2.66
N ASP A 145 23.05 24.15 3.06
CA ASP A 145 24.48 23.96 3.38
C ASP A 145 25.28 23.22 2.29
N GLY A 146 24.92 23.40 1.02
CA GLY A 146 25.57 22.76 -0.12
C GLY A 146 25.25 21.26 -0.28
N ASN A 147 24.37 20.69 0.55
CA ASN A 147 23.93 19.30 0.41
C ASN A 147 22.77 19.18 -0.58
N VAL A 148 23.08 18.73 -1.79
CA VAL A 148 22.11 18.56 -2.90
C VAL A 148 20.93 17.64 -2.62
N ASN A 149 20.95 16.87 -1.52
CA ASN A 149 19.83 16.00 -1.11
C ASN A 149 18.95 16.64 -0.02
N THR A 150 19.09 17.93 0.20
CA THR A 150 18.34 18.67 1.23
C THR A 150 17.59 19.84 0.61
N VAL A 151 16.54 20.26 1.29
CA VAL A 151 15.68 21.38 0.90
C VAL A 151 15.18 22.04 2.19
N GLU A 152 15.08 23.36 2.18
CA GLU A 152 14.47 24.09 3.28
C GLU A 152 12.94 23.99 3.18
N ILE A 153 12.33 23.47 4.25
CA ILE A 153 10.87 23.43 4.38
C ILE A 153 10.40 24.75 4.99
N PRO A 154 9.43 25.46 4.38
CA PRO A 154 8.88 26.69 4.93
C PRO A 154 8.42 26.50 6.38
N ARG A 155 8.78 27.44 7.27
CA ARG A 155 8.51 27.32 8.72
C ARG A 155 7.02 27.16 9.04
N ASN A 156 6.15 27.72 8.23
CA ASN A 156 4.69 27.58 8.35
C ASN A 156 4.16 26.19 7.97
N MET A 157 4.99 25.33 7.37
CA MET A 157 4.68 23.92 7.06
C MET A 157 5.26 22.94 8.09
N VAL A 158 5.95 23.44 9.12
CA VAL A 158 6.56 22.62 10.17
C VAL A 158 5.71 22.68 11.43
N CYS A 159 5.41 21.52 11.99
CA CYS A 159 4.77 21.39 13.30
C CYS A 159 5.31 20.16 14.03
N ASP A 160 5.12 20.12 15.35
CA ASP A 160 5.36 18.91 16.12
C ASP A 160 4.20 17.90 15.94
N ILE A 161 4.46 16.65 16.34
CA ILE A 161 3.50 15.56 16.16
C ILE A 161 2.23 15.74 16.99
N ALA A 162 2.30 16.40 18.15
CA ALA A 162 1.13 16.61 19.00
C ALA A 162 0.17 17.62 18.34
N ASN A 163 0.71 18.72 17.84
CA ASN A 163 -0.05 19.72 17.10
C ASN A 163 -0.63 19.16 15.80
N LEU A 164 0.11 18.28 15.11
CA LEU A 164 -0.40 17.57 13.93
C LEU A 164 -1.58 16.66 14.29
N ILE A 165 -1.45 15.89 15.38
CA ILE A 165 -2.55 15.04 15.86
C ILE A 165 -3.79 15.89 16.21
N ASP A 166 -3.61 17.02 16.88
CA ASP A 166 -4.71 17.94 17.24
C ASP A 166 -5.36 18.60 16.02
N PHE A 167 -4.57 18.88 14.99
CA PHE A 167 -5.07 19.43 13.73
C PHE A 167 -5.92 18.41 12.96
N VAL A 168 -5.51 17.14 12.93
CA VAL A 168 -6.17 16.09 12.18
C VAL A 168 -7.36 15.51 12.96
N TYR A 169 -7.14 15.13 14.22
CA TYR A 169 -8.06 14.32 15.01
C TYR A 169 -8.71 15.09 16.17
N PRO A 170 -10.03 14.91 16.39
CA PRO A 170 -10.69 15.42 17.59
C PRO A 170 -10.04 14.90 18.88
N GLN A 171 -10.16 15.67 19.97
CA GLN A 171 -9.66 15.26 21.30
C GLN A 171 -10.41 14.05 21.87
N GLN A 172 -11.69 13.89 21.48
CA GLN A 172 -12.53 12.77 21.88
C GLN A 172 -13.18 12.17 20.65
N MET A 173 -12.97 10.87 20.48
CA MET A 173 -13.48 10.09 19.38
C MET A 173 -14.28 8.91 19.92
N SER A 174 -15.29 8.49 19.18
CA SER A 174 -16.13 7.35 19.49
C SER A 174 -16.80 6.87 18.20
N LEU A 175 -17.56 5.78 18.29
CA LEU A 175 -18.37 5.34 17.16
C LEU A 175 -19.44 6.39 16.75
N ALA A 176 -19.89 7.24 17.68
CA ALA A 176 -20.96 8.21 17.44
C ALA A 176 -20.54 9.42 16.59
N ASN A 177 -19.26 9.75 16.55
CA ASN A 177 -18.71 10.87 15.77
C ASN A 177 -17.65 10.40 14.77
N VAL A 178 -17.80 9.17 14.26
CA VAL A 178 -16.80 8.55 13.40
C VAL A 178 -16.59 9.30 12.09
N ASP A 179 -17.67 9.89 11.55
CA ASP A 179 -17.62 10.64 10.29
C ASP A 179 -16.67 11.85 10.37
N ASP A 180 -16.44 12.40 11.57
CA ASP A 180 -15.53 13.53 11.79
C ASP A 180 -14.05 13.18 11.60
N PHE A 181 -13.68 11.90 11.67
CA PHE A 181 -12.27 11.47 11.65
C PHE A 181 -11.95 10.27 10.76
N ALA A 182 -12.97 9.52 10.36
CA ALA A 182 -12.89 8.37 9.46
C ALA A 182 -12.02 8.62 8.23
N ARG A 183 -12.28 9.73 7.54
CA ARG A 183 -11.65 10.08 6.27
C ARG A 183 -10.37 10.91 6.43
N LYS A 184 -9.87 11.02 7.65
CA LYS A 184 -8.64 11.73 7.99
C LYS A 184 -7.51 10.76 8.29
N ILE A 185 -6.27 11.19 8.04
CA ILE A 185 -5.09 10.38 8.28
C ILE A 185 -3.85 11.21 8.56
N ILE A 186 -2.88 10.66 9.28
CA ILE A 186 -1.52 11.19 9.37
C ILE A 186 -0.58 10.32 8.53
N LEU A 187 0.25 10.94 7.71
CA LEU A 187 1.26 10.21 6.94
C LEU A 187 2.60 10.25 7.65
N CYS A 188 3.28 9.11 7.70
CA CYS A 188 4.63 9.03 8.27
C CYS A 188 5.62 8.42 7.27
N PRO A 189 6.92 8.75 7.39
CA PRO A 189 7.94 8.15 6.53
C PRO A 189 8.20 6.69 6.88
N ARG A 190 8.11 6.29 8.17
CA ARG A 190 8.44 4.94 8.63
C ARG A 190 7.24 4.24 9.28
N ASN A 191 7.25 2.91 9.23
CA ASN A 191 6.25 2.08 9.89
C ASN A 191 6.26 2.28 11.42
N GLU A 192 7.43 2.49 12.04
CA GLU A 192 7.52 2.71 13.49
C GLU A 192 6.82 4.00 13.93
N ASP A 193 7.03 5.10 13.20
CA ASP A 193 6.35 6.36 13.44
C ASP A 193 4.82 6.19 13.33
N CYS A 194 4.36 5.45 12.30
CA CYS A 194 2.94 5.13 12.16
C CYS A 194 2.41 4.38 13.39
N ARG A 195 3.15 3.42 13.94
CA ARG A 195 2.73 2.66 15.13
C ARG A 195 2.62 3.58 16.34
N GLN A 196 3.59 4.46 16.55
CA GLN A 196 3.57 5.41 17.65
C GLN A 196 2.36 6.34 17.55
N VAL A 197 2.14 6.97 16.39
CA VAL A 197 0.99 7.84 16.16
C VAL A 197 -0.33 7.08 16.34
N ASN A 198 -0.45 5.88 15.76
CA ASN A 198 -1.65 5.06 15.92
C ASN A 198 -1.94 4.73 17.39
N ARG A 199 -0.92 4.42 18.21
CA ARG A 199 -1.09 4.18 19.65
C ARG A 199 -1.56 5.43 20.39
N THR A 200 -0.96 6.59 20.10
CA THR A 200 -1.34 7.87 20.72
C THR A 200 -2.76 8.27 20.34
N VAL A 201 -3.12 8.18 19.06
CA VAL A 201 -4.46 8.55 18.57
C VAL A 201 -5.53 7.60 19.11
N LEU A 202 -5.22 6.30 19.26
CA LEU A 202 -6.17 5.34 19.84
C LEU A 202 -6.60 5.71 21.27
N GLN A 203 -5.74 6.36 22.05
CA GLN A 203 -6.07 6.80 23.42
C GLN A 203 -7.20 7.84 23.48
N ARG A 204 -7.48 8.52 22.35
CA ARG A 204 -8.60 9.47 22.23
C ARG A 204 -9.92 8.79 21.90
N VAL A 205 -9.90 7.51 21.54
CA VAL A 205 -11.10 6.73 21.20
C VAL A 205 -11.71 6.15 22.47
N THR A 206 -12.97 6.49 22.72
CA THR A 206 -13.78 5.98 23.82
C THR A 206 -14.69 4.86 23.30
N GLY A 207 -14.74 3.75 24.04
CA GLY A 207 -15.54 2.59 23.65
C GLY A 207 -15.05 1.31 24.33
N ALA A 208 -15.75 0.19 24.10
CA ALA A 208 -15.27 -1.10 24.55
C ALA A 208 -13.92 -1.42 23.91
N ALA A 209 -12.94 -1.78 24.72
CA ALA A 209 -11.58 -2.10 24.28
C ALA A 209 -11.30 -3.59 24.44
N ARG A 210 -10.53 -4.15 23.50
CA ARG A 210 -10.05 -5.52 23.60
C ARG A 210 -8.67 -5.69 22.98
N THR A 211 -7.83 -6.44 23.67
CA THR A 211 -6.51 -6.84 23.18
C THR A 211 -6.55 -8.29 22.72
N TYR A 212 -6.01 -8.54 21.54
CA TYR A 212 -5.94 -9.83 20.88
C TYR A 212 -4.48 -10.22 20.67
N THR A 213 -4.06 -11.32 21.29
CA THR A 213 -2.76 -11.93 21.04
C THR A 213 -2.82 -12.89 19.86
N ALA A 214 -1.78 -12.85 19.03
CA ALA A 214 -1.61 -13.73 17.89
C ALA A 214 -1.02 -15.08 18.31
N ILE A 215 -1.00 -16.03 17.38
CA ILE A 215 -0.27 -17.29 17.49
C ILE A 215 0.80 -17.28 16.40
N ASP A 216 2.06 -17.35 16.79
CA ASP A 216 3.21 -17.32 15.88
C ASP A 216 3.85 -18.69 15.77
N THR A 217 4.18 -19.07 14.53
CA THR A 217 4.77 -20.37 14.18
C THR A 217 5.79 -20.17 13.07
N VAL A 218 6.78 -21.04 13.00
CA VAL A 218 7.69 -21.16 11.84
C VAL A 218 7.09 -22.16 10.86
N VAL A 219 7.19 -21.86 9.56
CA VAL A 219 6.83 -22.78 8.48
C VAL A 219 8.10 -23.51 8.05
N ALA A 220 8.28 -24.73 8.55
CA ALA A 220 9.35 -25.65 8.19
C ALA A 220 8.83 -27.10 8.30
N ASP A 221 9.43 -28.01 7.54
CA ASP A 221 9.11 -29.44 7.61
C ASP A 221 9.88 -30.15 8.74
N ASP A 222 11.01 -29.57 9.16
CA ASP A 222 11.87 -30.08 10.23
C ASP A 222 11.47 -29.51 11.60
N VAL A 223 11.18 -30.40 12.55
CA VAL A 223 10.79 -30.04 13.93
C VAL A 223 11.97 -29.42 14.69
N ASP A 224 13.19 -29.85 14.41
CA ASP A 224 14.39 -29.30 15.06
C ASP A 224 14.66 -27.86 14.59
N GLU A 225 14.32 -27.55 13.33
CA GLU A 225 14.39 -26.19 12.81
C GLU A 225 13.37 -25.26 13.50
N ILE A 226 12.15 -25.75 13.75
CA ILE A 226 11.13 -24.99 14.49
C ILE A 226 11.58 -24.74 15.93
N ALA A 227 12.19 -25.74 16.58
CA ALA A 227 12.66 -25.65 17.96
C ALA A 227 13.77 -24.61 18.17
N ASN A 228 14.52 -24.27 17.10
CA ASN A 228 15.56 -23.24 17.15
C ASN A 228 15.02 -21.82 17.36
N TYR A 229 13.72 -21.59 17.22
CA TYR A 229 13.10 -20.27 17.35
C TYR A 229 12.12 -20.20 18.53
N PRO A 230 12.56 -19.66 19.69
CA PRO A 230 11.69 -19.49 20.85
C PRO A 230 10.44 -18.68 20.54
N THR A 231 9.31 -19.03 21.18
CA THR A 231 8.03 -18.33 20.93
C THR A 231 8.10 -16.86 21.31
N GLU A 232 8.84 -16.50 22.36
CA GLU A 232 9.08 -15.13 22.79
C GLU A 232 9.82 -14.31 21.74
N PHE A 233 10.79 -14.93 21.06
CA PHE A 233 11.49 -14.32 19.94
C PHE A 233 10.52 -14.06 18.79
N LEU A 234 9.74 -15.06 18.38
CA LEU A 234 8.74 -14.91 17.32
C LEU A 234 7.71 -13.81 17.63
N ASN A 235 7.21 -13.76 18.86
CA ASN A 235 6.24 -12.76 19.31
C ASN A 235 6.79 -11.33 19.27
N SER A 236 8.11 -11.16 19.34
CA SER A 236 8.78 -9.86 19.23
C SER A 236 8.93 -9.36 17.79
N LEU A 237 8.79 -10.26 16.80
CA LEU A 237 8.94 -9.91 15.39
C LEU A 237 7.70 -9.22 14.84
N GLU A 238 7.94 -8.16 14.07
CA GLU A 238 6.91 -7.43 13.32
C GLU A 238 7.29 -7.31 11.83
N PRO A 239 7.34 -8.45 11.10
CA PRO A 239 7.66 -8.44 9.69
C PRO A 239 6.60 -7.68 8.88
N ASP A 240 7.02 -7.17 7.73
CA ASP A 240 6.16 -6.36 6.89
C ASP A 240 4.96 -7.17 6.37
N GLY A 241 3.82 -6.50 6.28
CA GLY A 241 2.57 -7.13 5.81
C GLY A 241 1.91 -8.11 6.79
N LEU A 242 2.49 -8.41 7.96
CA LEU A 242 1.79 -9.08 9.06
C LEU A 242 1.10 -8.08 9.99
N PRO A 243 0.01 -8.49 10.67
CA PRO A 243 -0.57 -7.72 11.77
C PRO A 243 0.33 -7.78 13.01
N PRO A 244 0.18 -6.84 13.97
CA PRO A 244 0.94 -6.87 15.21
C PRO A 244 0.60 -8.12 16.04
N TYR A 245 1.59 -8.64 16.76
CA TYR A 245 1.40 -9.77 17.68
C TYR A 245 0.29 -9.45 18.71
N ARG A 246 0.38 -8.26 19.31
CA ARG A 246 -0.62 -7.73 20.23
C ARG A 246 -1.43 -6.63 19.54
N LEU A 247 -2.63 -6.99 19.09
CA LEU A 247 -3.56 -6.05 18.46
C LEU A 247 -4.57 -5.54 19.49
N THR A 248 -4.51 -4.25 19.82
CA THR A 248 -5.51 -3.61 20.68
C THR A 248 -6.47 -2.82 19.80
N LEU A 249 -7.77 -3.11 19.94
CA LEU A 249 -8.85 -2.44 19.24
C LEU A 249 -9.81 -1.81 20.24
N VAL A 250 -10.41 -0.69 19.85
CA VAL A 250 -11.49 -0.02 20.57
C VAL A 250 -12.67 0.14 19.62
N VAL A 251 -13.90 -0.06 20.09
CA VAL A 251 -15.10 0.25 19.27
C VAL A 251 -15.04 1.73 18.85
N GLY A 252 -15.20 1.99 17.55
CA GLY A 252 -15.00 3.31 16.93
C GLY A 252 -13.60 3.53 16.33
N SER A 253 -12.63 2.64 16.58
CA SER A 253 -11.30 2.77 15.97
C SER A 253 -11.30 2.45 14.47
N VAL A 254 -10.43 3.14 13.72
CA VAL A 254 -10.23 2.91 12.29
C VAL A 254 -9.11 1.91 12.08
N VAL A 255 -9.39 0.86 11.31
CA VAL A 255 -8.43 -0.20 10.95
C VAL A 255 -8.29 -0.31 9.44
N MET A 256 -7.19 -0.87 8.96
CA MET A 256 -6.95 -1.16 7.55
C MET A 256 -6.72 -2.66 7.37
N LEU A 257 -7.35 -3.25 6.35
CA LEU A 257 -7.13 -4.64 5.93
C LEU A 257 -5.74 -4.83 5.31
N LEU A 258 -5.11 -5.95 5.65
CA LEU A 258 -3.77 -6.34 5.17
C LEU A 258 -3.79 -7.41 4.09
N ARG A 259 -4.96 -8.00 3.83
CA ARG A 259 -5.18 -9.04 2.84
C ARG A 259 -6.53 -8.81 2.16
N ASN A 260 -6.63 -9.32 0.94
CA ASN A 260 -7.91 -9.41 0.26
C ASN A 260 -8.73 -10.52 0.94
N LEU A 261 -9.92 -10.17 1.45
CA LEU A 261 -10.85 -11.12 2.04
C LEU A 261 -11.98 -11.45 1.06
N ASP A 262 -12.63 -10.41 0.53
CA ASP A 262 -13.65 -10.55 -0.50
C ASP A 262 -13.65 -9.30 -1.39
N PRO A 263 -12.99 -9.36 -2.56
CA PRO A 263 -12.96 -8.26 -3.51
C PRO A 263 -14.34 -7.85 -4.04
N LYS A 264 -15.34 -8.75 -4.06
CA LYS A 264 -16.67 -8.46 -4.61
C LYS A 264 -17.42 -7.42 -3.78
N ILE A 265 -17.19 -7.45 -2.47
CA ILE A 265 -17.75 -6.48 -1.52
C ILE A 265 -16.69 -5.47 -1.04
N ARG A 266 -15.65 -5.23 -1.86
CA ARG A 266 -14.59 -4.24 -1.63
C ARG A 266 -13.74 -4.50 -0.38
N LEU A 267 -13.67 -5.71 0.16
CA LEU A 267 -12.76 -6.07 1.26
C LEU A 267 -11.38 -6.44 0.72
N CYS A 268 -10.67 -5.45 0.21
CA CYS A 268 -9.33 -5.58 -0.35
C CYS A 268 -8.26 -5.10 0.63
N ASN A 269 -7.01 -5.50 0.40
CA ASN A 269 -5.85 -4.94 1.09
C ASN A 269 -5.81 -3.41 0.93
N GLY A 270 -5.58 -2.68 2.03
CA GLY A 270 -5.64 -1.21 2.06
C GLY A 270 -7.02 -0.65 2.41
N THR A 271 -8.09 -1.46 2.35
CA THR A 271 -9.44 -1.00 2.70
C THR A 271 -9.52 -0.63 4.17
N ARG A 272 -10.01 0.57 4.45
CA ARG A 272 -10.21 1.10 5.80
C ARG A 272 -11.62 0.81 6.31
N LEU A 273 -11.71 0.39 7.56
CA LEU A 273 -12.94 -0.03 8.24
C LEU A 273 -13.03 0.62 9.61
N VAL A 274 -14.25 0.79 10.13
CA VAL A 274 -14.52 1.20 11.52
C VAL A 274 -14.94 -0.02 12.30
N VAL A 275 -14.33 -0.23 13.47
CA VAL A 275 -14.73 -1.30 14.39
C VAL A 275 -16.04 -0.95 15.07
N THR A 276 -17.06 -1.80 14.96
CA THR A 276 -18.40 -1.58 15.53
C THR A 276 -18.71 -2.49 16.72
N GLU A 277 -18.16 -3.71 16.75
CA GLU A 277 -18.39 -4.68 17.84
C GLU A 277 -17.14 -5.55 18.07
N LEU A 278 -16.74 -5.78 19.32
CA LEU A 278 -15.59 -6.62 19.67
C LEU A 278 -16.05 -7.93 20.33
N ARG A 279 -15.70 -9.08 19.73
CA ARG A 279 -16.05 -10.42 20.26
C ARG A 279 -14.79 -11.22 20.56
N ARG A 280 -14.95 -12.46 21.06
CA ARG A 280 -13.82 -13.31 21.45
C ARG A 280 -12.95 -13.75 20.28
N ASN A 281 -13.59 -14.22 19.21
CA ASN A 281 -12.92 -14.87 18.08
C ASN A 281 -13.06 -14.09 16.75
N ASN A 282 -13.81 -12.99 16.75
CA ASN A 282 -13.99 -12.09 15.62
C ASN A 282 -14.31 -10.68 16.13
N PHE A 283 -14.36 -9.73 15.22
CA PHE A 283 -14.96 -8.43 15.46
C PHE A 283 -15.82 -8.05 14.27
N LYS A 284 -16.74 -7.10 14.46
CA LYS A 284 -17.53 -6.51 13.40
C LYS A 284 -16.98 -5.16 13.01
N ALA A 285 -17.07 -4.85 11.72
CA ALA A 285 -16.61 -3.59 11.16
C ALA A 285 -17.49 -3.12 10.01
N ARG A 286 -17.46 -1.81 9.72
CA ARG A 286 -18.14 -1.19 8.58
C ARG A 286 -17.14 -0.51 7.64
N LEU A 287 -17.44 -0.49 6.35
CA LEU A 287 -16.69 0.25 5.34
C LEU A 287 -16.79 1.77 5.56
N LEU A 288 -15.67 2.47 5.39
CA LEU A 288 -15.64 3.94 5.52
C LEU A 288 -16.32 4.69 4.38
N ALA A 289 -16.37 4.11 3.17
CA ALA A 289 -17.02 4.75 2.02
C ALA A 289 -18.54 4.83 2.17
N ASP A 290 -19.11 3.99 3.05
CA ASP A 290 -20.54 3.73 3.17
C ASP A 290 -20.97 3.80 4.66
N ALA A 291 -20.39 4.71 5.44
CA ALA A 291 -20.74 4.92 6.85
C ALA A 291 -22.18 5.46 7.06
N GLY A 292 -22.94 5.69 5.97
CA GLY A 292 -24.37 6.01 6.00
C GLY A 292 -25.24 4.84 6.44
N GLU A 293 -26.42 5.15 6.97
CA GLU A 293 -27.38 4.19 7.52
C GLU A 293 -27.78 3.11 6.50
N GLY A 294 -27.67 1.82 6.89
CA GLY A 294 -28.44 0.75 6.25
C GLY A 294 -27.70 -0.51 5.77
N GLN A 295 -26.38 -0.64 5.93
CA GLN A 295 -25.68 -1.88 5.56
C GLN A 295 -25.15 -2.67 6.77
N ASP A 296 -25.26 -3.99 6.68
CA ASP A 296 -24.86 -4.92 7.74
C ASP A 296 -23.36 -4.84 8.05
N ASP A 297 -23.06 -4.92 9.34
CA ASP A 297 -21.69 -5.03 9.81
C ASP A 297 -21.01 -6.30 9.29
N ILE A 298 -19.77 -6.14 8.82
CA ILE A 298 -18.94 -7.21 8.27
C ILE A 298 -18.19 -7.90 9.42
N VAL A 299 -18.26 -9.23 9.48
CA VAL A 299 -17.49 -10.02 10.45
C VAL A 299 -16.07 -10.26 9.93
N ILE A 300 -15.07 -9.82 10.70
CA ILE A 300 -13.66 -10.03 10.40
C ILE A 300 -13.11 -11.17 11.28
N PRO A 301 -12.75 -12.33 10.69
CA PRO A 301 -12.17 -13.45 11.43
C PRO A 301 -10.65 -13.36 11.53
N ARG A 302 -10.07 -14.15 12.44
CA ARG A 302 -8.62 -14.41 12.43
C ARG A 302 -8.31 -15.33 11.23
N ILE A 303 -7.21 -15.05 10.55
CA ILE A 303 -6.71 -15.90 9.47
C ILE A 303 -5.21 -16.19 9.69
N PRO A 304 -4.67 -17.30 9.18
CA PRO A 304 -3.23 -17.48 9.08
C PRO A 304 -2.66 -16.53 8.01
N LEU A 305 -1.61 -15.79 8.35
CA LEU A 305 -0.83 -14.96 7.44
C LEU A 305 0.63 -15.38 7.50
N SER A 306 1.28 -15.53 6.35
CA SER A 306 2.72 -15.76 6.29
C SER A 306 3.47 -14.48 5.96
N SER A 307 4.68 -14.33 6.51
CA SER A 307 5.66 -13.35 6.09
C SER A 307 5.98 -13.55 4.61
N SER A 308 6.37 -12.48 3.94
CA SER A 308 6.87 -12.63 2.58
C SER A 308 8.27 -13.25 2.63
N GLY A 309 8.62 -14.10 1.66
CA GLY A 309 9.97 -14.67 1.56
C GLY A 309 11.08 -13.65 1.33
N ASP A 310 10.70 -12.39 1.12
CA ASP A 310 11.63 -11.27 0.99
C ASP A 310 11.97 -10.61 2.35
N ASP A 311 11.24 -10.91 3.42
CA ASP A 311 11.53 -10.38 4.76
C ASP A 311 12.92 -10.86 5.19
N ASP A 312 13.72 -10.02 5.87
CA ASP A 312 15.11 -10.34 6.30
C ASP A 312 15.20 -11.47 7.34
N LEU A 313 14.15 -12.29 7.45
CA LEU A 313 14.05 -13.46 8.31
C LEU A 313 14.63 -14.67 7.58
N PRO A 314 15.46 -15.48 8.25
CA PRO A 314 15.99 -16.71 7.66
C PRO A 314 14.94 -17.83 7.53
N PHE A 315 13.68 -17.56 7.89
CA PHE A 315 12.58 -18.52 7.90
C PHE A 315 11.27 -17.84 7.47
N THR A 316 10.30 -18.65 7.04
CA THR A 316 8.93 -18.17 6.80
C THR A 316 8.16 -18.18 8.11
N MET A 317 7.76 -17.00 8.58
CA MET A 317 6.96 -16.84 9.78
C MET A 317 5.47 -16.91 9.43
N ARG A 318 4.68 -17.69 10.17
CA ARG A 318 3.22 -17.71 10.08
C ARG A 318 2.57 -17.20 11.36
N ARG A 319 1.76 -16.16 11.24
CA ARG A 319 1.00 -15.51 12.31
C ARG A 319 -0.50 -15.70 12.10
N VAL A 320 -1.19 -16.27 13.09
CA VAL A 320 -2.67 -16.34 13.11
C VAL A 320 -3.21 -15.16 13.91
N GLN A 321 -3.84 -14.21 13.22
CA GLN A 321 -4.37 -12.99 13.81
C GLN A 321 -5.44 -12.38 12.89
N PHE A 322 -6.17 -11.37 13.36
CA PHE A 322 -6.99 -10.55 12.47
C PHE A 322 -6.11 -9.86 11.42
N PRO A 323 -6.51 -9.89 10.13
CA PRO A 323 -5.71 -9.35 9.03
C PRO A 323 -5.84 -7.83 8.95
N VAL A 324 -5.67 -7.13 10.07
CA VAL A 324 -5.83 -5.67 10.18
C VAL A 324 -4.72 -5.02 11.00
N ARG A 325 -4.53 -3.72 10.79
CA ARG A 325 -3.78 -2.82 11.68
C ARG A 325 -4.57 -1.53 11.90
N LEU A 326 -4.25 -0.80 12.97
CA LEU A 326 -4.79 0.56 13.18
C LEU A 326 -4.38 1.47 12.00
N SER A 327 -5.27 2.39 11.64
CA SER A 327 -5.14 3.22 10.43
C SER A 327 -5.54 4.68 10.69
N PHE A 328 -5.10 5.23 11.82
CA PHE A 328 -5.03 6.69 12.05
C PHE A 328 -3.75 7.29 11.44
N ALA A 329 -2.71 6.48 11.31
CA ALA A 329 -1.52 6.82 10.54
C ALA A 329 -1.13 5.69 9.59
N MET A 330 -0.59 6.05 8.42
CA MET A 330 -0.01 5.10 7.47
C MET A 330 1.24 5.68 6.81
N THR A 331 2.06 4.81 6.21
CA THR A 331 3.25 5.29 5.52
C THR A 331 2.90 5.99 4.21
N ILE A 332 3.72 6.97 3.81
CA ILE A 332 3.58 7.69 2.53
C ILE A 332 3.50 6.68 1.36
N ASN A 333 4.32 5.63 1.40
CA ASN A 333 4.33 4.56 0.40
C ASN A 333 2.98 3.81 0.30
N LYS A 334 2.22 3.73 1.40
CA LYS A 334 0.91 3.08 1.44
C LYS A 334 -0.23 4.02 1.05
N SER A 335 -0.08 5.33 1.22
CA SER A 335 -1.10 6.32 0.88
C SER A 335 -1.12 6.71 -0.60
N GLN A 336 -0.13 6.31 -1.39
CA GLN A 336 -0.09 6.66 -2.81
C GLN A 336 -1.35 6.18 -3.55
N GLY A 337 -1.89 7.05 -4.41
CA GLY A 337 -3.15 6.83 -5.10
C GLY A 337 -4.42 6.96 -4.23
N GLN A 338 -4.30 7.16 -2.91
CA GLN A 338 -5.45 7.35 -2.01
C GLN A 338 -5.78 8.84 -1.83
N THR A 339 -7.05 9.12 -1.57
CA THR A 339 -7.54 10.47 -1.27
C THR A 339 -8.16 10.50 0.12
N PHE A 340 -7.84 11.53 0.89
CA PHE A 340 -8.32 11.78 2.25
C PHE A 340 -8.84 13.20 2.34
N ASP A 341 -9.77 13.45 3.27
CA ASP A 341 -10.35 14.78 3.45
C ASP A 341 -9.41 15.72 4.22
N ARG A 342 -8.55 15.13 5.06
CA ARG A 342 -7.46 15.82 5.77
C ARG A 342 -6.28 14.87 5.94
N VAL A 343 -5.09 15.40 5.66
CA VAL A 343 -3.78 14.74 5.75
C VAL A 343 -2.84 15.59 6.58
#